data_AF-A0A959LGJ8-F1
#
_entry.id   AF-A0A959LGJ8-F1
#
_cell.length_a   1.000
_cell.length_b   1.000
_cell.length_c   1.000
_cell.angle_alpha   90.00
_cell.angle_beta   90.00
_cell.angle_gamma   90.00
#
_symmetry.space_group_name_H-M   'P 1'
#
loop_
_entity.id
_entity.type
_entity.pdbx_description
1 polymer ?
#
loop_
_entity_poly.entity_id
_entity_poly.type
_entity_poly.pdbx_seq_one_letter_code
_entity_poly.pdbx_strand_id
1 'polypeptide(L)'
;MNIVIPHIPTWVIKHPFWIFLILILPICACISITMAPRRMDDDGSSSYASVKNGVLYQSEDLTILEIDPEELVRMTQKAEGIIYIWAPWCAPCIGTLKHHFVKEFETDGMLLLVSTNYDIPNIVKLLGGQIDTAYVLSASAFGRNETDKLKGISQLLIGNELNYVPQTYLFDNQVISLRERKK
;
A
#
# COMPACT_ATOMS: atom_id res chain seq x y z
N MET A 1 -46.77 28.92 -4.39
CA MET A 1 -45.61 28.33 -3.68
C MET A 1 -44.59 29.46 -3.54
N ASN A 2 -44.56 30.12 -2.38
CA ASN A 2 -43.69 31.30 -2.20
C ASN A 2 -42.28 30.83 -1.83
N ILE A 3 -41.32 31.10 -2.72
CA ILE A 3 -39.90 30.86 -2.49
C ILE A 3 -39.39 31.97 -1.58
N VAL A 4 -39.10 31.64 -0.33
CA VAL A 4 -38.41 32.53 0.60
C VAL A 4 -36.94 32.51 0.23
N ILE A 5 -36.45 33.59 -0.39
CA ILE A 5 -35.03 33.78 -0.69
C ILE A 5 -34.35 34.19 0.63
N PRO A 6 -33.35 33.43 1.12
CA PRO A 6 -32.65 33.80 2.34
C PRO A 6 -31.92 35.13 2.14
N HIS A 7 -32.12 36.04 3.09
CA HIS A 7 -31.50 37.37 3.10
C HIS A 7 -29.99 37.20 3.26
N ILE A 8 -29.23 37.35 2.17
CA ILE A 8 -27.77 37.32 2.22
C ILE A 8 -27.32 38.63 2.89
N PRO A 9 -26.58 38.57 4.02
CA PRO A 9 -26.10 39.76 4.70
C PRO A 9 -25.18 40.59 3.79
N THR A 10 -25.44 41.89 3.69
CA THR A 10 -24.73 42.79 2.76
C THR A 10 -23.23 42.97 3.05
N TRP A 11 -22.76 42.54 4.23
CA TRP A 11 -21.33 42.55 4.58
C TRP A 11 -20.53 41.46 3.82
N VAL A 12 -21.19 40.38 3.40
CA VAL A 12 -20.60 39.29 2.60
C VAL A 12 -20.19 39.80 1.20
N ILE A 13 -20.92 40.78 0.66
CA ILE A 13 -20.68 41.37 -0.67
C ILE A 13 -19.51 42.38 -0.64
N LYS A 14 -19.22 43.00 0.51
CA LYS A 14 -18.17 44.03 0.63
C LYS A 14 -16.76 43.47 0.74
N HIS A 15 -16.61 42.17 0.95
CA HIS A 15 -15.32 41.54 1.23
C HIS A 15 -15.09 40.24 0.43
N PRO A 16 -15.28 40.25 -0.92
CA PRO A 16 -15.16 39.05 -1.75
C PRO A 16 -13.76 38.43 -1.67
N PHE A 17 -12.74 39.25 -1.41
CA PHE A 17 -11.36 38.80 -1.22
C PHE A 17 -11.20 37.83 -0.04
N TRP A 18 -11.86 38.10 1.09
CA TRP A 18 -11.74 37.25 2.29
C TRP A 18 -12.45 35.91 2.13
N ILE A 19 -13.58 35.89 1.43
CA ILE A 19 -14.31 34.66 1.11
C ILE A 19 -13.48 33.79 0.15
N PHE A 20 -12.87 34.41 -0.87
CA PHE A 20 -11.97 33.73 -1.79
C PHE A 20 -10.73 33.16 -1.09
N LEU A 21 -10.13 33.92 -0.16
CA LEU A 21 -8.99 33.46 0.64
C LEU A 21 -9.35 32.27 1.55
N ILE A 22 -10.51 32.33 2.22
CA ILE A 22 -11.00 31.26 3.11
C ILE A 22 -11.33 29.99 2.32
N LEU A 23 -11.77 30.09 1.06
CA LEU A 23 -12.02 28.93 0.20
C LEU A 23 -10.75 28.36 -0.43
N ILE A 24 -9.76 29.19 -0.74
CA ILE A 24 -8.49 28.74 -1.33
C ILE A 24 -7.59 28.06 -0.30
N LEU A 25 -7.55 28.54 0.95
CA LEU A 25 -6.72 27.95 2.00
C LEU A 25 -6.95 26.43 2.22
N PRO A 26 -8.19 25.91 2.33
CA PRO A 26 -8.42 24.48 2.45
C PRO A 26 -8.10 23.74 1.14
N ILE A 27 -8.35 24.34 -0.03
CA ILE A 27 -8.01 23.70 -1.33
C ILE A 27 -6.48 23.58 -1.47
N CYS A 28 -5.72 24.64 -1.17
CA CYS A 28 -4.26 24.60 -1.14
C CYS A 28 -3.73 23.63 -0.08
N ALA A 29 -4.37 23.54 1.09
CA ALA A 29 -4.03 22.54 2.10
C ALA A 29 -4.29 21.11 1.62
N CYS A 30 -5.37 20.87 0.87
CA CYS A 30 -5.65 19.57 0.26
C CYS A 30 -4.67 19.21 -0.85
N ILE A 31 -4.22 20.19 -1.66
CA ILE A 31 -3.26 19.96 -2.75
C ILE A 31 -1.83 19.76 -2.19
N SER A 32 -1.49 20.39 -1.06
CA SER A 32 -0.14 20.31 -0.47
C SER A 32 0.17 18.99 0.24
N ILE A 33 -0.83 18.14 0.49
CA ILE A 33 -0.64 16.84 1.15
C ILE A 33 -0.35 15.72 0.12
N THR A 34 -0.58 15.96 -1.17
CA THR A 34 -0.22 15.01 -2.22
C THR A 34 1.13 15.36 -2.84
N MET A 35 2.19 15.48 -2.03
CA MET A 35 3.50 15.14 -2.57
C MET A 35 3.45 13.65 -2.86
N ALA A 36 3.15 13.31 -4.11
CA ALA A 36 3.36 11.96 -4.59
C ALA A 36 4.84 11.65 -4.26
N PRO A 37 5.11 10.64 -3.42
CA PRO A 37 6.48 10.21 -3.14
C PRO A 37 7.19 10.02 -4.48
N ARG A 38 8.50 10.33 -4.53
CA ARG A 38 9.31 10.22 -5.75
C ARG A 38 9.04 8.86 -6.38
N ARG A 39 8.17 8.84 -7.39
CA ARG A 39 8.04 7.73 -8.32
C ARG A 39 9.35 7.76 -9.06
N MET A 40 10.33 6.99 -8.58
CA MET A 40 11.44 6.66 -9.43
C MET A 40 10.82 5.98 -10.66
N ASP A 41 11.19 6.43 -11.87
CA ASP A 41 10.68 5.85 -13.12
C ASP A 41 11.05 4.35 -13.25
N ASP A 42 11.97 3.90 -12.40
CA ASP A 42 12.33 2.53 -12.09
C ASP A 42 11.98 2.28 -10.62
N ASP A 43 11.31 1.18 -10.28
CA ASP A 43 10.89 0.84 -8.92
C ASP A 43 12.06 0.51 -7.96
N GLY A 44 13.29 0.89 -8.34
CA GLY A 44 14.54 0.59 -7.67
C GLY A 44 15.09 -0.78 -8.05
N SER A 45 14.35 -1.59 -8.82
CA SER A 45 14.70 -2.98 -9.10
C SER A 45 16.08 -3.10 -9.77
N SER A 46 16.46 -2.20 -10.67
CA SER A 46 17.79 -2.24 -11.32
C SER A 46 18.96 -2.11 -10.35
N SER A 47 18.79 -1.37 -9.24
CA SER A 47 19.82 -1.22 -8.21
C SER A 47 19.96 -2.48 -7.34
N TYR A 48 18.91 -3.30 -7.30
CA TYR A 48 18.83 -4.53 -6.54
C TYR A 48 18.82 -5.80 -7.42
N ALA A 49 18.89 -5.66 -8.75
CA ALA A 49 18.80 -6.74 -9.74
C ALA A 49 20.00 -7.70 -9.74
N SER A 50 21.01 -7.48 -8.88
CA SER A 50 22.21 -8.32 -8.77
C SER A 50 22.24 -9.19 -7.51
N VAL A 51 21.11 -9.32 -6.82
CA VAL A 51 21.05 -9.93 -5.49
C VAL A 51 21.31 -11.43 -5.55
N LYS A 52 22.27 -11.88 -4.71
CA LYS A 52 22.64 -13.27 -4.54
C LYS A 52 21.61 -13.95 -3.63
N ASN A 53 20.95 -15.00 -4.12
CA ASN A 53 19.97 -15.82 -3.38
C ASN A 53 18.70 -15.06 -2.91
N GLY A 54 18.30 -13.97 -3.57
CA GLY A 54 17.06 -13.25 -3.26
C GLY A 54 17.07 -12.41 -1.99
N VAL A 55 18.21 -12.22 -1.30
CA VAL A 55 18.30 -11.37 -0.09
C VAL A 55 18.58 -9.91 -0.47
N LEU A 56 17.56 -9.05 -0.43
CA LEU A 56 17.69 -7.63 -0.80
C LEU A 56 18.36 -6.79 0.31
N TYR A 57 18.14 -7.16 1.56
CA TYR A 57 18.70 -6.51 2.73
C TYR A 57 18.71 -7.46 3.92
N GLN A 58 19.73 -7.36 4.77
CA GLN A 58 19.81 -8.13 6.00
C GLN A 58 20.49 -7.31 7.10
N SER A 59 19.83 -7.20 8.24
CA SER A 59 20.37 -6.72 9.52
C SER A 59 20.09 -7.74 10.62
N GLU A 60 20.50 -7.44 11.86
CA GLU A 60 20.19 -8.27 13.03
C GLU A 60 18.66 -8.35 13.27
N ASP A 61 17.93 -7.29 12.95
CA ASP A 61 16.52 -7.12 13.33
C ASP A 61 15.53 -7.26 12.16
N LEU A 62 16.03 -7.33 10.92
CA LEU A 62 15.16 -7.37 9.73
C LEU A 62 15.88 -7.99 8.53
N THR A 63 15.22 -8.96 7.91
CA THR A 63 15.60 -9.50 6.60
C THR A 63 14.56 -9.11 5.56
N ILE A 64 15.00 -8.54 4.44
CA ILE A 64 14.13 -8.25 3.29
C ILE A 64 14.53 -9.18 2.15
N LEU A 65 13.56 -9.98 1.72
CA LEU A 65 13.73 -10.97 0.66
C LEU A 65 12.95 -10.56 -0.58
N GLU A 66 13.51 -10.80 -1.75
CA GLU A 66 12.77 -10.80 -2.99
C GLU A 66 12.00 -12.11 -3.12
N ILE A 67 10.75 -12.03 -3.57
CA ILE A 67 9.88 -13.19 -3.75
C ILE A 67 9.32 -13.24 -5.16
N ASP A 68 9.38 -14.44 -5.75
CA ASP A 68 8.76 -14.75 -7.02
C ASP A 68 7.27 -15.07 -6.87
N PRO A 69 6.44 -14.84 -7.90
CA PRO A 69 5.01 -15.13 -7.88
C PRO A 69 4.68 -16.57 -7.47
N GLU A 70 5.39 -17.53 -8.05
CA GLU A 70 5.16 -18.95 -7.81
C GLU A 70 5.47 -19.32 -6.35
N GLU A 71 6.53 -18.72 -5.80
CA GLU A 71 6.89 -18.89 -4.40
C GLU A 71 5.83 -18.28 -3.48
N LEU A 72 5.33 -17.08 -3.82
CA LEU A 72 4.27 -16.45 -3.06
C LEU A 72 3.00 -17.32 -3.05
N VAL A 73 2.57 -17.85 -4.20
CA VAL A 73 1.44 -18.80 -4.28
C VAL A 73 1.70 -20.05 -3.45
N ARG A 74 2.92 -20.60 -3.47
CA ARG A 74 3.27 -21.76 -2.65
C ARG A 74 3.21 -21.46 -1.15
N MET A 75 3.63 -20.27 -0.75
CA MET A 75 3.53 -19.81 0.63
C MET A 75 2.07 -19.63 1.04
N THR A 76 1.19 -19.14 0.16
CA THR A 76 -0.24 -18.99 0.47
C THR A 76 -0.93 -20.33 0.71
N GLN A 77 -0.54 -21.38 -0.01
CA GLN A 77 -1.10 -22.72 0.14
C GLN A 77 -0.67 -23.42 1.43
N LYS A 78 0.45 -23.00 2.01
CA LYS A 78 1.00 -23.59 3.25
C LYS A 78 0.70 -22.76 4.48
N ALA A 79 0.46 -21.47 4.31
CA ALA A 79 0.18 -20.55 5.40
C ALA A 79 -1.32 -20.53 5.72
N GLU A 80 -1.68 -20.84 6.96
CA GLU A 80 -2.95 -20.38 7.53
C GLU A 80 -2.73 -18.93 7.95
N GLY A 81 -3.12 -17.96 7.10
CA GLY A 81 -2.69 -16.58 7.33
C GLY A 81 -3.22 -15.51 6.39
N ILE A 82 -2.69 -14.30 6.61
CA ILE A 82 -2.99 -13.06 5.93
C ILE A 82 -1.80 -12.66 5.08
N ILE A 83 -2.06 -12.37 3.81
CA ILE A 83 -1.09 -11.69 2.96
C ILE A 83 -1.52 -10.25 2.83
N TYR A 84 -0.59 -9.36 3.14
CA TYR A 84 -0.79 -7.94 3.01
C TYR A 84 0.15 -7.39 1.95
N ILE A 85 -0.44 -7.01 0.82
CA ILE A 85 0.26 -6.42 -0.31
C ILE A 85 0.22 -4.90 -0.14
N TRP A 86 1.40 -4.27 -0.14
CA TRP A 86 1.54 -2.86 0.19
C TRP A 86 2.68 -2.19 -0.57
N ALA A 87 2.78 -0.87 -0.42
CA ALA A 87 3.90 -0.11 -0.92
C ALA A 87 4.37 0.91 0.13
N PRO A 88 5.69 1.15 0.27
CA PRO A 88 6.27 2.08 1.26
C PRO A 88 5.89 3.53 1.04
N TRP A 89 5.34 3.82 -0.13
CA TRP A 89 4.93 5.13 -0.57
C TRP A 89 3.40 5.35 -0.42
N CYS A 90 2.64 4.27 -0.19
CA CYS A 90 1.20 4.30 -0.06
C CYS A 90 0.79 4.70 1.37
N ALA A 91 0.49 6.00 1.58
CA ALA A 91 0.04 6.53 2.87
C ALA A 91 -1.08 5.72 3.56
N PRO A 92 -2.19 5.32 2.89
CA PRO A 92 -3.21 4.49 3.54
C PRO A 92 -2.70 3.08 3.88
N CYS A 93 -1.78 2.53 3.08
CA CYS A 93 -1.19 1.23 3.35
C CYS A 93 -0.31 1.27 4.62
N ILE A 94 0.50 2.32 4.77
CA ILE A 94 1.35 2.56 5.95
C ILE A 94 0.51 2.77 7.21
N GLY A 95 -0.57 3.55 7.11
CA GLY A 95 -1.49 3.76 8.23
C GLY A 95 -2.07 2.44 8.75
N THR A 96 -2.44 1.55 7.83
CA THR A 96 -2.97 0.23 8.17
C THR A 96 -1.91 -0.67 8.80
N LEU A 97 -0.68 -0.69 8.28
CA LEU A 97 0.44 -1.45 8.87
C LEU A 97 0.73 -1.06 10.32
N LYS A 98 0.84 0.24 10.57
CA LYS A 98 1.17 0.79 11.89
C LYS A 98 0.08 0.60 12.93
N HIS A 99 -1.18 0.46 12.51
CA HIS A 99 -2.32 0.40 13.42
C HIS A 99 -2.86 -1.00 13.65
N HIS A 100 -2.83 -1.86 12.63
CA HIS A 100 -3.53 -3.14 12.68
C HIS A 100 -2.58 -4.33 12.58
N PHE A 101 -1.68 -4.34 11.60
CA PHE A 101 -1.04 -5.60 11.22
C PHE A 101 0.17 -5.99 12.06
N VAL A 102 1.07 -5.05 12.36
CA VAL A 102 2.33 -5.36 13.07
C VAL A 102 2.06 -5.90 14.47
N LYS A 103 1.10 -5.32 15.21
CA LYS A 103 0.84 -5.72 16.59
C LYS A 103 -0.06 -6.94 16.74
N GLU A 104 -0.97 -7.19 15.80
CA GLU A 104 -2.02 -8.21 15.97
C GLU A 104 -1.66 -9.55 15.33
N PHE A 105 -0.79 -9.59 14.32
CA PHE A 105 -0.59 -10.81 13.51
C PHE A 105 0.84 -11.35 13.48
N GLU A 106 1.83 -10.62 14.02
CA GLU A 106 3.17 -11.17 14.21
C GLU A 106 3.18 -12.26 15.30
N THR A 107 2.31 -12.12 16.30
CA THR A 107 2.28 -12.99 17.50
C THR A 107 1.96 -14.45 17.18
N ASP A 108 1.28 -14.70 16.05
CA ASP A 108 0.83 -16.05 15.64
C ASP A 108 1.52 -16.53 14.34
N GLY A 109 2.47 -15.78 13.78
CA GLY A 109 3.16 -16.16 12.53
C GLY A 109 2.27 -16.15 11.28
N MET A 110 1.12 -15.47 11.36
CA MET A 110 0.06 -15.52 10.35
C MET A 110 0.17 -14.40 9.29
N LEU A 111 1.17 -13.51 9.33
CA LEU A 111 1.23 -12.34 8.44
C LEU A 111 2.42 -12.36 7.48
N LEU A 112 2.13 -12.37 6.18
CA LEU A 112 3.12 -12.15 5.13
C LEU A 112 3.01 -10.72 4.60
N LEU A 113 4.03 -9.91 4.86
CA LEU A 113 4.15 -8.54 4.37
C LEU A 113 4.89 -8.50 3.04
N VAL A 114 4.18 -8.12 1.98
CA VAL A 114 4.69 -8.17 0.61
C VAL A 114 4.65 -6.77 -0.01
N SER A 115 5.81 -6.16 -0.20
CA SER A 115 5.97 -4.87 -0.87
C SER A 115 5.94 -5.03 -2.39
N THR A 116 5.29 -4.11 -3.09
CA THR A 116 5.29 -4.04 -4.56
C THR A 116 6.48 -3.26 -5.14
N ASN A 117 7.28 -2.62 -4.27
CA ASN A 117 8.32 -1.66 -4.64
C ASN A 117 9.64 -1.92 -3.86
N TYR A 118 10.78 -1.61 -4.47
CA TYR A 118 12.14 -1.83 -3.91
C TYR A 118 12.70 -0.62 -3.16
N ASP A 119 11.88 0.26 -2.61
CA ASP A 119 12.34 1.34 -1.72
C ASP A 119 12.73 0.76 -0.34
N ILE A 120 13.79 -0.05 -0.35
CA ILE A 120 14.35 -0.76 0.79
C ILE A 120 14.66 0.20 1.95
N PRO A 121 15.28 1.37 1.75
CA PRO A 121 15.54 2.30 2.87
C PRO A 121 14.27 2.73 3.61
N ASN A 122 13.17 3.00 2.89
CA ASN A 122 11.91 3.33 3.53
C ASN A 122 11.24 2.11 4.16
N ILE A 123 11.34 0.91 3.57
CA ILE A 123 10.86 -0.32 4.19
C ILE A 123 11.57 -0.57 5.53
N VAL A 124 12.91 -0.50 5.55
CA VAL A 124 13.72 -0.65 6.77
C VAL A 124 13.32 0.40 7.81
N LYS A 125 13.14 1.65 7.40
CA LYS A 125 12.71 2.73 8.31
C LYS A 125 11.30 2.47 8.89
N LEU A 126 10.41 1.87 8.12
CA LEU A 126 9.02 1.65 8.51
C LEU A 126 8.84 0.38 9.35
N LEU A 127 9.63 -0.66 9.11
CA LEU A 127 9.45 -2.01 9.67
C LEU A 127 10.61 -2.51 10.52
N GLY A 128 11.78 -1.84 10.49
CA GLY A 128 12.94 -2.24 11.30
C GLY A 128 12.62 -2.28 12.78
N GLY A 129 12.98 -3.38 13.45
CA GLY A 129 12.70 -3.62 14.86
C GLY A 129 11.22 -3.87 15.18
N GLN A 130 10.37 -4.03 14.16
CA GLN A 130 8.95 -4.35 14.31
C GLN A 130 8.57 -5.72 13.73
N ILE A 131 9.37 -6.25 12.80
CA ILE A 131 9.20 -7.58 12.23
C ILE A 131 10.57 -8.15 11.87
N ASP A 132 10.68 -9.48 11.87
CA ASP A 132 11.92 -10.16 11.49
C ASP A 132 12.12 -10.27 9.97
N THR A 133 11.03 -10.39 9.20
CA THR A 133 11.09 -10.64 7.75
C THR A 133 10.03 -9.89 6.97
N ALA A 134 10.43 -9.27 5.85
CA ALA A 134 9.54 -8.68 4.86
C ALA A 134 9.90 -9.15 3.45
N TYR A 135 8.92 -9.14 2.55
CA TYR A 135 9.10 -9.57 1.16
C TYR A 135 8.92 -8.42 0.17
N VAL A 136 9.58 -8.47 -0.98
CA VAL A 136 9.38 -7.56 -2.11
C VAL A 136 9.09 -8.39 -3.37
N LEU A 137 8.02 -8.05 -4.10
CA LEU A 137 7.66 -8.74 -5.33
C LEU A 137 8.68 -8.50 -6.44
N SER A 138 9.13 -9.60 -7.05
CA SER A 138 10.12 -9.52 -8.12
C SER A 138 9.61 -8.72 -9.32
N ALA A 139 10.34 -7.68 -9.71
CA ALA A 139 10.13 -6.94 -10.95
C ALA A 139 10.48 -7.77 -12.19
N SER A 140 11.32 -8.80 -12.04
CA SER A 140 11.66 -9.70 -13.15
C SER A 140 10.45 -10.50 -13.63
N ALA A 141 9.55 -10.85 -12.71
CA ALA A 141 8.37 -11.66 -12.99
C ALA A 141 7.15 -10.83 -13.43
N PHE A 142 6.98 -9.62 -12.89
CA PHE A 142 5.78 -8.81 -13.09
C PHE A 142 6.01 -7.50 -13.86
N GLY A 143 7.25 -7.23 -14.26
CA GLY A 143 7.64 -5.94 -14.84
C GLY A 143 7.78 -4.84 -13.78
N ARG A 144 8.18 -3.65 -14.24
CA ARG A 144 8.45 -2.49 -13.36
C ARG A 144 7.21 -1.66 -13.05
N ASN A 145 6.14 -1.84 -13.82
CA ASN A 145 4.90 -1.11 -13.60
C ASN A 145 4.14 -1.72 -12.43
N GLU A 146 4.04 -0.98 -11.35
CA GLU A 146 3.42 -1.42 -10.10
C GLU A 146 1.94 -1.77 -10.23
N THR A 147 1.20 -1.10 -11.13
CA THR A 147 -0.20 -1.45 -11.41
C THR A 147 -0.30 -2.82 -12.04
N ASP A 148 0.63 -3.14 -12.94
CA ASP A 148 0.67 -4.43 -13.62
C ASP A 148 1.13 -5.54 -12.66
N LYS A 149 2.08 -5.24 -11.75
CA LYS A 149 2.42 -6.15 -10.64
C LYS A 149 1.22 -6.50 -9.78
N LEU A 150 0.49 -5.48 -9.35
CA LEU A 150 -0.69 -5.62 -8.50
C LEU A 150 -1.79 -6.43 -9.18
N LYS A 151 -2.06 -6.18 -10.46
CA LYS A 151 -3.01 -6.97 -11.24
C LYS A 151 -2.55 -8.41 -11.40
N GLY A 152 -1.30 -8.62 -11.80
CA GLY A 152 -0.73 -9.94 -12.01
C GLY A 152 -0.77 -10.78 -10.75
N ILE A 153 -0.37 -10.23 -9.60
CA ILE A 153 -0.42 -10.98 -8.34
C ILE A 153 -1.85 -11.24 -7.88
N SER A 154 -2.76 -10.28 -8.04
CA SER A 154 -4.17 -10.48 -7.69
C SER A 154 -4.80 -11.60 -8.51
N GLN A 155 -4.52 -11.64 -9.82
CA GLN A 155 -4.96 -12.69 -10.73
C GLN A 155 -4.38 -14.05 -10.33
N LEU A 156 -3.10 -14.11 -9.98
CA LEU A 156 -2.46 -15.36 -9.55
C LEU A 156 -3.04 -15.89 -8.24
N LEU A 157 -3.30 -15.01 -7.28
CA LEU A 157 -3.83 -15.41 -5.98
C LEU A 157 -5.30 -15.84 -6.08
N ILE A 158 -6.13 -15.13 -6.85
CA ILE A 158 -7.60 -15.32 -6.87
C ILE A 158 -8.09 -16.16 -8.06
N GLY A 159 -7.29 -16.26 -9.13
CA GLY A 159 -7.65 -16.99 -10.35
C GLY A 159 -8.67 -16.29 -11.26
N ASN A 160 -9.05 -15.04 -10.97
CA ASN A 160 -10.01 -14.26 -11.77
C ASN A 160 -9.45 -12.88 -12.14
N GLU A 161 -9.93 -12.33 -13.25
CA GLU A 161 -9.69 -10.92 -13.58
C GLU A 161 -10.46 -10.01 -12.61
N LEU A 162 -9.75 -9.03 -12.04
CA LEU A 162 -10.33 -8.05 -11.14
C LEU A 162 -10.29 -6.66 -11.74
N ASN A 163 -11.37 -5.92 -11.54
CA ASN A 163 -11.46 -4.50 -11.86
C ASN A 163 -10.91 -3.60 -10.74
N TYR A 164 -10.44 -4.20 -9.64
CA TYR A 164 -9.83 -3.54 -8.49
C TYR A 164 -8.67 -4.39 -7.96
N VAL A 165 -7.85 -3.82 -7.08
CA VAL A 165 -6.69 -4.50 -6.50
C VAL A 165 -6.93 -4.72 -5.01
N PRO A 166 -7.17 -5.95 -4.57
CA PRO A 166 -7.17 -6.28 -3.16
C PRO A 166 -5.80 -6.05 -2.53
N GLN A 167 -5.79 -5.44 -1.36
CA GLN A 167 -4.57 -5.23 -0.57
C GLN A 167 -4.37 -6.31 0.49
N THR A 168 -5.45 -7.04 0.84
CA THR A 168 -5.43 -8.05 1.90
C THR A 168 -6.09 -9.32 1.40
N TYR A 169 -5.43 -10.45 1.63
CA TYR A 169 -5.88 -11.77 1.24
C TYR A 169 -5.88 -12.65 2.48
N LEU A 170 -7.04 -13.27 2.77
CA LEU A 170 -7.21 -14.19 3.89
C LEU A 170 -7.25 -15.61 3.32
N PHE A 171 -6.33 -16.46 3.75
CA PHE A 171 -6.28 -17.87 3.36
C PHE A 171 -6.58 -18.72 4.59
N ASP A 172 -7.77 -19.31 4.61
CA ASP A 172 -8.20 -20.24 5.66
C ASP A 172 -8.48 -21.59 4.99
N ASN A 173 -7.43 -22.41 4.86
CA ASN A 173 -7.32 -23.76 4.29
C ASN A 173 -8.24 -24.19 3.11
N GLN A 174 -9.00 -23.27 2.48
CA GLN A 174 -9.83 -23.44 1.29
C GLN A 174 -10.61 -22.19 0.80
N VAL A 175 -10.57 -21.01 1.44
CA VAL A 175 -11.35 -19.86 0.92
C VAL A 175 -10.57 -18.54 0.96
N ILE A 176 -10.34 -17.96 -0.23
CA ILE A 176 -9.90 -16.57 -0.38
C ILE A 176 -11.09 -15.67 -0.09
N SER A 177 -11.18 -15.14 1.12
CA SER A 177 -12.20 -14.13 1.42
C SER A 177 -11.63 -12.72 1.17
N LEU A 178 -12.08 -12.11 0.08
CA LEU A 178 -11.91 -10.68 -0.16
C LEU A 178 -12.86 -9.94 0.77
N ARG A 179 -12.36 -9.46 1.90
CA ARG A 179 -13.18 -8.69 2.83
C ARG A 179 -13.38 -7.28 2.29
N GLU A 180 -14.41 -7.08 1.46
CA GLU A 180 -14.91 -5.74 1.17
C GLU A 180 -15.37 -5.10 2.48
N ARG A 181 -14.72 -4.00 2.89
CA ARG A 181 -15.21 -3.17 4.00
C ARG A 181 -16.54 -2.57 3.57
N LYS A 182 -17.64 -3.10 4.10
CA LYS A 182 -18.94 -2.40 4.05
C LYS A 182 -18.76 -1.01 4.70
N LYS A 183 -19.15 0.01 3.93
CA LYS A 183 -19.15 1.43 4.32
C LYS A 183 -20.00 1.68 5.57
#